data_AF-A0A1M5U8V1-F1
#
_entry.id   AF-A0A1M5U8V1-F1
#
_cell.length_a   1.000
_cell.length_b   1.000
_cell.length_c   1.000
_cell.angle_alpha   90.00
_cell.angle_beta   90.00
_cell.angle_gamma   90.00
#
_symmetry.space_group_name_H-M   'P 1'
#
loop_
_entity.id
_entity.type
_entity.pdbx_description
1 polymer ?
#
loop_
_entity_poly.entity_id
_entity_poly.type
_entity_poly.pdbx_seq_one_letter_code
_entity_poly.pdbx_strand_id
1 'polypeptide(L)'
;MKMYKLRIRGSLSDFKISYLYSLNYLDFNELDYEGSEQLKYSCFVKEIKHNIAPQPVYVDIRMSDCHLDRVISRKQISEINEVTSFINILPIFIWHKG
;
A
#
# COMPACT_ATOMS: atom_id res chain seq x y z
N MET A 1 -7.73 8.85 14.41
CA MET A 1 -6.43 8.28 13.99
C MET A 1 -6.61 7.76 12.57
N LYS A 2 -5.78 8.18 11.59
CA LYS A 2 -5.97 7.79 10.19
C LYS A 2 -5.69 6.30 10.01
N MET A 3 -6.60 5.57 9.39
CA MET A 3 -6.37 4.24 8.82
C MET A 3 -6.00 4.43 7.35
N TYR A 4 -5.08 3.61 6.81
CA TYR A 4 -4.71 3.68 5.40
C TYR A 4 -5.04 2.38 4.68
N LYS A 5 -5.47 2.52 3.43
CA LYS A 5 -5.65 1.40 2.50
C LYS A 5 -4.96 1.71 1.18
N LEU A 6 -4.25 0.75 0.62
CA LEU A 6 -3.75 0.77 -0.75
C LEU A 6 -4.59 -0.17 -1.60
N ARG A 7 -4.95 0.25 -2.80
CA ARG A 7 -5.55 -0.62 -3.82
C ARG A 7 -4.61 -0.69 -5.01
N ILE A 8 -4.21 -1.90 -5.37
CA ILE A 8 -3.22 -2.13 -6.42
C ILE A 8 -3.89 -2.90 -7.55
N ARG A 9 -3.79 -2.36 -8.77
CA ARG A 9 -4.41 -2.90 -9.99
C ARG A 9 -3.41 -2.96 -11.13
N GLY A 10 -3.59 -3.90 -12.05
CA GLY A 10 -2.77 -4.03 -13.27
C GLY A 10 -1.97 -5.32 -13.30
N SER A 11 -0.68 -5.24 -13.64
CA SER A 11 0.27 -6.34 -13.65
C SER A 11 1.60 -5.91 -13.01
N LEU A 12 2.54 -6.84 -12.84
CA LEU A 12 3.87 -6.50 -12.29
C LEU A 12 4.64 -5.49 -13.15
N SER A 13 4.40 -5.44 -14.48
CA SER A 13 5.08 -4.51 -15.39
C SER A 13 4.34 -3.19 -15.59
N ASP A 14 3.02 -3.16 -15.33
CA ASP A 14 2.20 -1.96 -15.47
C ASP A 14 1.07 -1.98 -14.42
N PHE A 15 1.29 -1.28 -13.30
CA PHE A 15 0.33 -1.20 -12.20
C PHE A 15 0.00 0.24 -11.82
N LYS A 16 -1.12 0.39 -11.11
CA LYS A 16 -1.53 1.62 -10.46
C LYS A 16 -1.87 1.37 -9.00
N ILE A 17 -1.50 2.30 -8.15
CA ILE A 17 -1.83 2.30 -6.73
C ILE A 17 -2.77 3.47 -6.43
N SER A 18 -3.97 3.16 -5.92
CA SER A 18 -4.82 4.17 -5.25
C SER A 18 -4.49 4.18 -3.77
N TYR A 19 -4.24 5.37 -3.24
CA TYR A 19 -3.87 5.61 -1.86
C TYR A 19 -5.09 6.15 -1.13
N LEU A 20 -5.55 5.45 -0.09
CA LEU A 20 -6.80 5.78 0.59
C LEU A 20 -6.56 5.98 2.07
N TYR A 21 -7.34 6.85 2.69
CA TYR A 21 -7.38 7.00 4.15
C TYR A 21 -8.82 7.05 4.69
N SER A 22 -9.00 6.61 5.93
CA SER A 22 -10.25 6.73 6.67
C SER A 22 -9.99 7.32 8.05
N LEU A 23 -10.94 8.12 8.54
CA LEU A 23 -10.94 8.66 9.90
C LEU A 23 -11.94 7.95 10.81
N ASN A 24 -12.91 7.24 10.23
CA ASN A 24 -14.07 6.66 10.92
C ASN A 24 -14.28 5.17 10.62
N TYR A 25 -13.38 4.52 9.86
CA TYR A 25 -13.44 3.11 9.41
C TYR A 25 -14.57 2.76 8.44
N LEU A 26 -15.47 3.69 8.12
CA LEU A 26 -16.62 3.46 7.26
C LEU A 26 -16.37 4.02 5.86
N ASP A 27 -15.77 5.22 5.79
CA ASP A 27 -15.56 5.94 4.54
C ASP A 27 -14.07 6.08 4.25
N PHE A 28 -13.68 5.77 3.01
CA PHE A 28 -12.33 5.95 2.51
C PHE A 28 -12.29 7.12 1.53
N ASN A 29 -11.43 8.08 1.81
CA ASN A 29 -11.09 9.19 0.94
C ASN A 29 -9.80 8.88 0.19
N GLU A 30 -9.68 9.33 -1.04
CA GLU A 30 -8.46 9.18 -1.84
C GLU A 30 -7.44 10.27 -1.50
N LEU A 31 -6.17 9.87 -1.50
CA LEU A 31 -5.02 10.75 -1.42
C LEU A 31 -4.53 10.96 -2.86
N ASP A 32 -4.88 12.11 -3.42
CA ASP A 32 -4.50 12.47 -4.78
C ASP A 32 -3.03 12.92 -4.83
N TYR A 33 -2.15 11.95 -4.99
CA TYR A 33 -0.74 12.18 -5.30
C TYR A 33 -0.53 12.26 -6.81
N GLU A 34 0.23 13.25 -7.26
CA GLU A 34 0.56 13.45 -8.67
C GLU A 34 1.90 12.84 -9.06
N GLY A 35 2.10 12.59 -10.36
CA GLY A 35 3.34 12.09 -10.95
C GLY A 35 3.38 10.59 -11.18
N SER A 36 4.59 10.03 -11.30
CA SER A 36 4.81 8.60 -11.47
C SER A 36 4.44 7.81 -10.21
N GLU A 37 4.20 6.50 -10.35
CA GLU A 37 3.88 5.65 -9.19
C GLU A 37 4.97 5.70 -8.10
N GLN A 38 6.24 5.85 -8.50
CA GLN A 38 7.35 6.02 -7.55
C GLN A 38 7.24 7.33 -6.75
N LEU A 39 6.84 8.44 -7.39
CA LEU A 39 6.63 9.71 -6.69
C LEU A 39 5.44 9.64 -5.75
N LYS A 40 4.32 9.08 -6.20
CA LYS A 40 3.12 8.89 -5.36
C LYS A 40 3.43 8.00 -4.14
N TYR A 41 4.14 6.90 -4.37
CA TYR A 41 4.55 5.99 -3.31
C TYR A 41 5.47 6.68 -2.30
N SER A 42 6.43 7.48 -2.78
CA SER A 42 7.31 8.28 -1.92
C SER A 42 6.55 9.29 -1.06
N CYS A 43 5.50 9.93 -1.61
CA CYS A 43 4.61 10.81 -0.85
C CYS A 43 3.85 10.05 0.23
N PHE A 44 3.32 8.87 -0.09
CA PHE A 44 2.64 8.02 0.87
C PHE A 44 3.57 7.55 2.01
N VAL A 45 4.80 7.12 1.68
CA VAL A 45 5.81 6.73 2.67
C VAL A 45 6.11 7.89 3.64
N LYS A 46 6.18 9.13 3.14
CA LYS A 46 6.31 10.32 4.00
C LYS A 46 5.09 10.51 4.88
N GLU A 47 3.87 10.42 4.35
CA GLU A 47 2.62 10.57 5.12
C GLU A 47 2.54 9.58 6.30
N ILE A 48 2.84 8.30 6.05
CA ILE A 48 2.78 7.27 7.11
C ILE A 48 3.91 7.41 8.15
N LYS A 49 5.06 8.00 7.78
CA LYS A 49 6.16 8.32 8.71
C LYS A 49 5.79 9.48 9.65
N HIS A 50 5.10 10.50 9.15
CA HIS A 50 4.68 11.65 9.96
C HIS A 50 3.48 11.31 10.85
N ASN A 51 2.60 10.43 10.40
CA ASN A 51 1.44 9.99 11.17
C ASN A 51 1.80 8.77 12.03
N ILE A 52 2.46 9.00 13.17
CA ILE A 52 2.88 7.95 14.11
C ILE A 52 1.63 7.36 14.79
N ALA A 53 1.05 6.35 14.16
CA ALA A 53 -0.05 5.57 14.68
C ALA A 53 0.25 4.08 14.50
N PRO A 54 -0.13 3.23 15.47
CA PRO A 54 0.17 1.79 15.43
C PRO A 54 -0.62 1.03 14.37
N GLN A 55 -1.61 1.68 13.72
CA GLN A 55 -2.49 0.98 12.79
C GLN A 55 -1.73 0.54 11.54
N PRO A 56 -1.91 -0.70 11.08
CA PRO A 56 -1.30 -1.16 9.85
C PRO A 56 -1.94 -0.49 8.63
N VAL A 57 -1.33 -0.72 7.48
CA VAL A 57 -1.88 -0.37 6.17
C VAL A 57 -2.52 -1.62 5.57
N TYR A 58 -3.76 -1.47 5.12
CA TYR A 58 -4.48 -2.53 4.41
C TYR A 58 -4.13 -2.46 2.93
N VAL A 59 -3.87 -3.59 2.30
CA VAL A 59 -3.44 -3.63 0.89
C VAL A 59 -4.32 -4.63 0.16
N ASP A 60 -5.10 -4.13 -0.80
CA ASP A 60 -6.03 -4.88 -1.65
C ASP A 60 -5.42 -4.97 -3.05
N ILE A 61 -5.02 -6.18 -3.43
CA ILE A 61 -4.25 -6.44 -4.65
C ILE A 61 -5.13 -7.21 -5.61
N ARG A 62 -5.38 -6.64 -6.78
CA ARG A 62 -6.09 -7.28 -7.88
C ARG A 62 -5.33 -7.04 -9.16
N MET A 63 -4.32 -7.87 -9.37
CA MET A 63 -3.53 -7.93 -10.58
C MET A 63 -4.04 -9.03 -11.53
N SER A 64 -3.53 -9.05 -12.76
CA SER A 64 -3.90 -10.01 -13.81
C SER A 64 -3.78 -11.47 -13.38
N ASP A 65 -2.81 -11.79 -12.54
CA ASP A 65 -2.44 -13.15 -12.09
C ASP A 65 -2.70 -13.38 -10.60
N CYS A 66 -3.13 -12.37 -9.86
CA CYS A 66 -3.18 -12.42 -8.40
C CYS A 66 -4.31 -11.56 -7.82
N HIS A 67 -5.12 -12.16 -6.94
CA HIS A 67 -6.06 -11.44 -6.09
C HIS A 67 -5.83 -11.83 -4.63
N LEU A 68 -5.37 -10.87 -3.82
CA LEU A 68 -5.11 -11.10 -2.41
C LEU A 68 -5.25 -9.83 -1.59
N ASP A 69 -5.58 -9.99 -0.31
CA ASP A 69 -5.54 -8.93 0.69
C ASP A 69 -4.35 -9.13 1.65
N ARG A 70 -3.71 -8.03 2.05
CA ARG A 70 -2.63 -8.02 3.06
C ARG A 70 -2.85 -6.92 4.08
N VAL A 71 -2.26 -7.14 5.24
CA VAL A 71 -2.11 -6.14 6.30
C VAL A 71 -0.62 -6.03 6.56
N ILE A 72 -0.05 -4.85 6.31
CA ILE A 72 1.39 -4.61 6.42
C ILE A 72 1.61 -3.48 7.42
N SER A 73 2.61 -3.64 8.30
CA SER A 73 2.91 -2.58 9.26
C SER A 73 3.45 -1.33 8.55
N ARG A 74 3.13 -0.14 9.08
CA ARG A 74 3.69 1.12 8.57
C ARG A 74 5.22 1.11 8.58
N LYS A 75 5.81 0.50 9.60
CA LYS A 75 7.27 0.35 9.72
C LYS A 75 7.86 -0.37 8.51
N GLN A 76 7.33 -1.54 8.16
CA GLN A 76 7.80 -2.31 7.00
C GLN A 76 7.66 -1.50 5.70
N ILE A 77 6.52 -0.85 5.46
CA ILE A 77 6.35 -0.02 4.25
C ILE A 77 7.35 1.15 4.26
N SER A 78 7.58 1.76 5.42
CA SER A 78 8.46 2.93 5.56
C SER A 78 9.95 2.64 5.33
N GLU A 79 10.32 1.36 5.38
CA GLU A 79 11.68 0.84 5.11
C GLU A 79 11.89 0.51 3.62
N ILE A 80 10.82 0.47 2.83
CA ILE A 80 10.86 0.17 1.39
C ILE A 80 10.66 1.48 0.62
N ASN A 81 11.72 2.00 0.01
CA ASN A 81 11.68 3.28 -0.70
C ASN A 81 11.24 3.15 -2.17
N GLU A 82 11.47 1.99 -2.79
CA GLU A 82 11.13 1.74 -4.20
C GLU A 82 9.78 1.03 -4.32
N VAL A 83 8.88 1.58 -5.15
CA VAL A 83 7.53 1.05 -5.35
C VAL A 83 7.56 -0.34 -5.98
N THR A 84 8.49 -0.60 -6.90
CA THR A 84 8.66 -1.90 -7.54
C THR A 84 9.10 -2.96 -6.53
N SER A 85 10.00 -2.62 -5.61
CA SER A 85 10.37 -3.50 -4.50
C SER A 85 9.19 -3.77 -3.57
N PHE A 86 8.38 -2.74 -3.27
CA PHE A 86 7.16 -2.91 -2.48
C PHE A 86 6.19 -3.87 -3.17
N ILE A 87 5.92 -3.69 -4.47
CA ILE A 87 5.05 -4.58 -5.24
C ILE A 87 5.57 -6.01 -5.24
N ASN A 88 6.86 -6.21 -5.47
CA ASN A 88 7.46 -7.55 -5.60
C ASN A 88 7.40 -8.38 -4.31
N ILE A 89 7.32 -7.76 -3.12
CA ILE A 89 7.20 -8.53 -1.87
C ILE A 89 5.77 -8.98 -1.59
N LEU A 90 4.76 -8.38 -2.21
CA LEU A 90 3.34 -8.66 -1.89
C LEU A 90 2.90 -10.09 -2.29
N PRO A 91 3.30 -10.64 -3.46
CA PRO A 91 2.98 -12.01 -3.85
C PRO A 91 3.75 -13.06 -3.03
N ILE A 92 4.93 -12.71 -2.50
CA ILE A 92 5.87 -13.66 -1.89
C ILE A 92 5.46 -14.05 -0.47
N PHE A 93 4.69 -13.23 0.24
CA PHE A 93 4.11 -13.61 1.53
C PHE A 93 2.89 -14.53 1.34
N ILE A 94 3.08 -15.69 0.73
CA ILE A 94 2.28 -16.86 1.01
C ILE A 94 2.86 -17.39 2.32
N TRP A 95 2.07 -17.37 3.39
CA TRP A 95 2.43 -18.08 4.61
C TRP A 95 2.70 -19.53 4.24
N HIS A 96 3.98 -19.94 4.23
CA HIS A 96 4.31 -21.35 4.42
C HIS A 96 3.82 -21.69 5.83
N LYS A 97 2.61 -22.23 5.92
CA LYS A 97 2.27 -23.13 7.03
C LYS A 97 3.12 -24.39 6.82
N GLY A 98 4.31 -24.39 7.41
CA GLY A 98 4.98 -25.60 7.87
C GLY A 98 4.52 -25.91 9.29
#